data_AF-A0A2R6DEQ8-F1
#
_entry.id   AF-A0A2R6DEQ8-F1
#
_cell.length_a   1.000
_cell.length_b   1.000
_cell.length_c   1.000
_cell.angle_alpha   90.00
_cell.angle_beta   90.00
_cell.angle_gamma   90.00
#
_symmetry.space_group_name_H-M   'P 1'
#
loop_
_entity.id
_entity.type
_entity.pdbx_description
1 polymer ?
#
loop_
_entity_poly.entity_id
_entity_poly.type
_entity_poly.pdbx_seq_one_letter_code
_entity_poly.pdbx_strand_id
1 'polypeptide(L)' 'MEVEREALIEVAVSAAAVVVFVALIVVIGAIYTPLAGPGAFALIGAIVLFVLTMAGIGYWLSGRE' A
#
# COMPACT_ATOMS: atom_id res chain seq x y z
N MET A 1 -18.34 22.29 -0.46
CA MET A 1 -17.10 22.06 0.32
C MET A 1 -17.07 20.69 1.02
N GLU A 2 -18.21 20.01 1.23
CA GLU A 2 -18.22 18.68 1.89
C GLU A 2 -17.71 17.55 0.96
N VAL A 3 -18.17 17.54 -0.30
CA VAL A 3 -17.71 16.62 -1.36
C VAL A 3 -16.20 16.76 -1.65
N GLU A 4 -15.66 17.98 -1.62
CA GLU A 4 -14.22 18.21 -1.79
C GLU A 4 -13.40 17.61 -0.64
N ARG A 5 -13.89 17.65 0.60
CA ARG A 5 -13.20 17.06 1.75
C ARG A 5 -13.16 15.54 1.66
N GLU A 6 -14.24 14.91 1.22
CA GLU A 6 -14.33 13.47 1.08
C GLU A 6 -13.39 12.95 -0.02
N ALA A 7 -13.39 13.59 -1.19
CA ALA A 7 -12.45 13.30 -2.26
C ALA A 7 -10.98 13.50 -1.85
N LEU A 8 -10.69 14.56 -1.06
CA LEU A 8 -9.35 14.79 -0.53
C LEU A 8 -8.90 13.69 0.44
N ILE A 9 -9.83 13.16 1.26
CA ILE A 9 -9.54 12.06 2.19
C ILE A 9 -9.22 10.78 1.41
N GLU A 10 -10.00 10.45 0.38
CA GLU A 10 -9.75 9.28 -0.46
C GLU A 10 -8.37 9.31 -1.13
N VAL A 11 -8.01 10.46 -1.71
CA VAL A 11 -6.69 10.66 -2.32
C VAL A 11 -5.59 10.56 -1.26
N ALA A 12 -5.78 11.18 -0.10
CA ALA A 12 -4.80 11.15 0.98
C ALA A 12 -4.56 9.73 1.52
N VAL A 13 -5.62 8.94 1.69
CA VAL A 13 -5.53 7.55 2.15
C VAL A 13 -4.80 6.68 1.12
N SER A 14 -5.14 6.84 -0.16
CA SER A 14 -4.48 6.11 -1.25
C SER A 14 -3.00 6.48 -1.37
N ALA A 15 -2.66 7.78 -1.28
CA ALA A 15 -1.28 8.25 -1.28
C ALA A 15 -0.49 7.72 -0.08
N ALA A 16 -1.09 7.72 1.11
CA ALA A 16 -0.47 7.17 2.31
C ALA A 16 -0.16 5.67 2.15
N ALA A 17 -1.07 4.89 1.57
CA ALA A 17 -0.85 3.47 1.31
C ALA A 17 0.35 3.23 0.37
N VAL A 18 0.50 4.04 -0.68
CA VAL A 18 1.65 3.97 -1.60
C VAL A 18 2.96 4.28 -0.87
N VAL A 19 2.99 5.33 -0.04
CA VAL A 19 4.18 5.70 0.74
C VAL A 19 4.59 4.57 1.68
N VAL A 20 3.63 3.94 2.37
CA VAL A 20 3.87 2.79 3.24
C VAL A 20 4.46 1.61 2.45
N PHE A 21 3.93 1.33 1.26
CA PHE A 21 4.45 0.26 0.41
C PHE A 21 5.90 0.50 -0.03
N VAL A 22 6.22 1.72 -0.46
CA VAL A 22 7.59 2.11 -0.83
C VAL A 22 8.53 1.93 0.36
N ALA A 23 8.14 2.41 1.56
CA ALA A 23 8.94 2.23 2.77
C ALA A 23 9.19 0.74 3.07
N LEU A 24 8.18 -0.11 2.87
CA LEU A 24 8.28 -1.53 3.11
C LEU A 24 9.24 -2.22 2.12
N ILE A 25 9.25 -1.82 0.84
CA ILE A 25 10.25 -2.29 -0.14
C ILE A 25 11.66 -1.90 0.29
N VAL A 26 11.86 -0.64 0.73
CA VAL A 26 13.17 -0.15 1.17
C VAL A 26 13.68 -0.97 2.36
N VAL A 27 12.82 -1.25 3.34
CA VAL A 27 13.15 -2.09 4.50
C VAL A 27 13.52 -3.51 4.07
N ILE A 28 12.75 -4.12 3.17
CA ILE A 28 13.05 -5.47 2.64
C ILE A 28 14.41 -5.47 1.93
N GLY A 29 14.69 -4.47 1.11
CA GLY A 29 15.97 -4.37 0.41
C GLY A 29 17.16 -4.17 1.35
N ALA A 30 16.96 -3.48 2.48
CA ALA A 30 17.97 -3.30 3.52
C ALA A 30 18.23 -4.58 4.34
N ILE A 31 17.20 -5.42 4.55
CA ILE A 31 17.32 -6.67 5.33
C ILE A 31 17.84 -7.82 4.46
N TYR A 32 17.36 -7.92 3.22
CA TYR A 32 17.65 -9.03 2.33
C TYR A 32 18.58 -8.59 1.20
N THR A 33 19.87 -8.89 1.34
CA THR A 33 20.86 -8.68 0.27
C THR A 33 21.66 -9.97 0.03
N PRO A 34 21.61 -10.58 -1.17
CA PRO A 34 20.88 -10.14 -2.37
C PRO A 34 19.36 -10.37 -2.27
N LEU A 35 18.57 -9.68 -3.12
CA LEU A 35 17.13 -9.94 -3.31
C LEU A 35 16.87 -11.26 -4.07
N ALA A 36 17.41 -12.35 -3.54
CA ALA A 36 17.25 -13.70 -4.06
C ALA A 36 16.76 -14.62 -2.95
N GLY A 37 16.13 -15.74 -3.33
CA GLY A 37 15.58 -16.70 -2.38
C GLY A 37 14.58 -16.05 -1.40
N PRO A 38 14.83 -16.04 -0.08
CA PRO A 38 13.92 -15.46 0.90
C PRO A 38 13.55 -13.98 0.64
N GLY A 39 14.50 -13.18 0.14
CA GLY A 39 14.25 -11.77 -0.17
C GLY A 39 13.26 -11.58 -1.32
N ALA A 40 13.27 -12.48 -2.31
CA ALA A 40 12.31 -12.45 -3.40
C ALA A 40 10.89 -12.79 -2.93
N PHE A 41 10.75 -13.79 -2.06
CA PHE A 41 9.45 -14.11 -1.44
C PHE A 41 8.93 -13.00 -0.54
N ALA A 42 9.82 -12.33 0.22
CA ALA A 42 9.45 -11.16 1.02
C ALA A 42 8.91 -10.02 0.15
N LEU A 43 9.57 -9.74 -0.99
CA LEU A 43 9.12 -8.73 -1.94
C LEU A 43 7.77 -9.07 -2.58
N ILE A 44 7.55 -10.33 -2.96
CA ILE A 44 6.26 -10.80 -3.48
C ILE A 44 5.18 -10.65 -2.40
N GLY A 45 5.47 -11.04 -1.16
CA GLY A 45 4.56 -10.87 -0.03
C GLY A 45 4.17 -9.41 0.21
N ALA A 46 5.14 -8.49 0.09
CA ALA A 46 4.90 -7.05 0.16
C ALA A 46 3.94 -6.56 -0.94
N ILE A 47 4.14 -7.02 -2.17
CA ILE A 47 3.26 -6.67 -3.30
C ILE A 47 1.85 -7.17 -3.05
N VAL A 48 1.70 -8.44 -2.63
CA VAL A 48 0.39 -9.02 -2.33
C VAL A 48 -0.30 -8.24 -1.21
N LEU A 49 0.42 -7.92 -0.14
CA LEU A 49 -0.09 -7.11 0.97
C LEU A 49 -0.55 -5.72 0.49
N PHE A 50 0.21 -5.07 -0.39
CA PHE A 50 -0.16 -3.77 -0.95
C PHE A 50 -1.43 -3.85 -1.79
N VAL A 51 -1.55 -4.85 -2.67
CA VAL A 51 -2.76 -5.06 -3.48
C VAL A 51 -3.97 -5.30 -2.59
N LEU A 52 -3.85 -6.14 -1.56
CA LEU A 52 -4.94 -6.38 -0.61
C LEU A 52 -5.31 -5.14 0.17
N THR A 53 -4.33 -4.32 0.54
CA THR A 53 -4.56 -3.04 1.23
C THR A 53 -5.34 -2.08 0.35
N MET A 54 -4.94 -1.92 -0.92
CA MET A 54 -5.65 -1.06 -1.88
C MET A 54 -7.06 -1.59 -2.19
N ALA A 55 -7.22 -2.90 -2.34
CA ALA A 55 -8.52 -3.53 -2.53
C ALA A 55 -9.44 -3.30 -1.31
N GLY A 56 -8.89 -3.45 -0.10
CA GLY A 56 -9.62 -3.19 1.15
C GLY A 56 -10.01 -1.72 1.31
N ILE A 57 -9.10 -0.80 1.01
CA ILE A 57 -9.37 0.65 1.02
C ILE A 57 -10.47 0.99 0.02
N GLY A 58 -10.36 0.53 -1.23
CA GLY A 58 -11.36 0.77 -2.26
C GLY A 58 -12.73 0.20 -1.89
N TYR A 59 -12.77 -1.02 -1.34
CA TYR A 59 -14.02 -1.62 -0.86
C TYR A 59 -14.66 -0.82 0.29
N TRP A 60 -13.85 -0.35 1.24
CA TRP A 60 -14.33 0.43 2.37
C TRP A 60 -14.83 1.83 1.98
N LEU A 61 -14.17 2.47 1.01
CA LEU A 61 -14.60 3.75 0.46
C LEU A 61 -15.92 3.60 -0.32
N SER A 62 -16.03 2.57 -1.17
CA SER A 62 -17.27 2.29 -1.90
C SER A 62 -18.46 1.97 -0.99
N GLY A 63 -18.23 1.41 0.20
CA GLY A 63 -19.29 1.17 1.18
C GLY A 63 -19.72 2.41 1.98
N ARG A 64 -19.04 3.55 1.80
CA ARG A 64 -19.40 4.84 2.41
C ARG A 64 -20.18 5.77 1.48
N GLU A 65 -20.25 5.45 0.19
CA GLU A 65 -21.13 6.08 -0.80
C GLU A 65 -22.60 5.64 -0.61
#